data_AF-A0A662H7Z4-F1
#
_entry.id   AF-A0A662H7Z4-F1
#
_cell.length_a   1.000
_cell.length_b   1.000
_cell.length_c   1.000
_cell.angle_alpha   90.00
_cell.angle_beta   90.00
_cell.angle_gamma   90.00
#
_symmetry.space_group_name_H-M   'P 1'
#
loop_
_entity.id
_entity.type
_entity.pdbx_description
1 polymer ?
#
loop_
_entity_poly.entity_id
_entity_poly.type
_entity_poly.pdbx_seq_one_letter_code
_entity_poly.pdbx_strand_id
1 'polypeptide(L)' 'MDNSIVRLPTGVKGLDSLIEGGFIKGDSILVAGHPGTGKTTMALQFIYQGAKI' A
#
# COMPACT_ATOMS: atom_id res chain seq x y z
N MET A 1 -13.75 20.79 -10.25
CA MET A 1 -13.61 19.33 -10.27
C MET A 1 -12.17 19.06 -9.93
N ASP A 2 -11.89 18.79 -8.65
CA ASP A 2 -10.54 18.43 -8.22
C ASP A 2 -10.28 16.99 -8.68
N ASN A 3 -9.40 16.84 -9.67
CA ASN A 3 -9.05 15.56 -10.28
C ASN A 3 -7.72 15.01 -9.70
N SER A 4 -7.37 15.41 -8.47
CA SER A 4 -6.14 14.95 -7.83
C SER A 4 -6.28 13.51 -7.32
N ILE A 5 -5.36 12.65 -7.75
CA ILE A 5 -5.28 11.25 -7.30
C ILE A 5 -4.69 11.25 -5.89
N VAL A 6 -5.49 10.87 -4.90
CA VAL A 6 -5.02 10.68 -3.52
C VAL A 6 -4.37 9.31 -3.39
N ARG A 7 -3.13 9.27 -2.90
CA ARG A 7 -2.38 8.03 -2.64
C ARG A 7 -2.16 7.82 -1.15
N LEU A 8 -2.25 6.57 -0.71
CA LEU A 8 -2.05 6.12 0.67
C LEU A 8 -0.71 5.36 0.75
N PRO A 9 0.24 5.80 1.59
CA PRO A 9 1.54 5.13 1.72
C PRO A 9 1.38 3.71 2.25
N THR A 10 2.18 2.78 1.72
CA THR A 10 2.17 1.37 2.12
C THR A 10 2.85 1.15 3.47
N GLY A 11 3.72 2.10 3.88
CA GLY A 11 4.57 1.92 5.05
C GLY A 11 5.87 1.20 4.76
N VAL A 12 6.13 0.87 3.50
CA VAL A 12 7.38 0.28 3.03
C VAL A 12 8.04 1.30 2.11
N LYS A 13 8.97 2.09 2.67
CA LYS A 13 9.61 3.22 1.97
C LYS A 13 10.10 2.88 0.57
N GLY A 14 10.75 1.72 0.41
CA GLY A 14 11.25 1.26 -0.89
C GLY A 14 10.13 1.01 -1.90
N LEU A 15 9.01 0.43 -1.47
CA LEU A 15 7.85 0.21 -2.32
C LEU A 15 7.16 1.52 -2.65
N ASP A 16 6.95 2.39 -1.66
CA ASP A 16 6.30 3.69 -1.85
C ASP A 16 7.03 4.52 -2.93
N SER A 17 8.37 4.53 -2.91
CA SER A 17 9.15 5.19 -3.97
C SER A 17 8.98 4.56 -5.35
N LEU A 18 8.66 3.27 -5.44
CA LEU A 18 8.42 2.56 -6.70
C LEU A 18 7.00 2.77 -7.25
N ILE A 19 6.01 3.05 -6.39
CA ILE A 19 4.60 3.19 -6.77
C ILE A 19 4.05 4.60 -6.56
N GLU A 20 4.89 5.61 -6.79
CA GLU A 20 4.50 7.04 -6.76
C GLU A 20 3.93 7.51 -5.41
N GLY A 21 4.42 6.95 -4.30
CA GLY A 21 4.03 7.32 -2.94
C GLY A 21 2.90 6.50 -2.35
N GLY A 22 2.40 5.48 -3.05
CA GLY A 22 1.51 4.48 -2.47
C GLY A 22 0.30 4.09 -3.34
N PHE A 23 -0.65 3.40 -2.71
CA PHE A 23 -1.87 2.91 -3.37
C PHE A 23 -2.90 4.01 -3.58
N ILE A 24 -3.67 3.92 -4.65
CA ILE A 24 -4.75 4.87 -4.93
C ILE A 24 -5.87 4.67 -3.89
N LYS A 25 -6.30 5.77 -3.25
CA LYS A 25 -7.37 5.73 -2.26
C LYS A 25 -8.68 5.28 -2.91
N GLY A 26 -9.31 4.26 -2.32
CA GLY A 26 -10.58 3.71 -2.80
C GLY A 26 -10.44 2.63 -3.87
N ASP A 27 -9.21 2.29 -4.26
CA ASP A 27 -8.94 1.23 -5.24
C ASP A 27 -8.71 -0.13 -4.57
N SER A 28 -8.81 -1.21 -5.36
CA SER A 28 -8.56 -2.58 -4.91
C SER A 28 -7.21 -3.10 -5.40
N ILE A 29 -6.36 -3.56 -4.49
CA ILE A 29 -4.99 -4.00 -4.80
C ILE A 29 -4.86 -5.51 -4.61
N LEU A 30 -4.37 -6.21 -5.65
CA LEU A 30 -4.04 -7.63 -5.58
C LEU A 30 -2.57 -7.83 -5.19
N VAL A 31 -2.34 -8.56 -4.09
CA VAL A 31 -0.99 -8.96 -3.65
C VAL A 31 -0.80 -10.46 -3.91
N ALA A 32 0.05 -10.80 -4.88
CA ALA A 32 0.28 -12.18 -5.33
C ALA A 32 1.73 -12.63 -5.16
N GLY A 33 1.94 -13.95 -4.97
CA GLY A 33 3.26 -14.55 -4.80
C GLY A 33 3.20 -15.94 -4.16
N HIS A 34 4.30 -16.69 -4.22
CA HIS A 34 4.44 -18.04 -3.66
C HIS A 34 4.17 -18.09 -2.13
N PRO A 35 3.89 -19.27 -1.54
CA PRO A 35 3.83 -19.42 -0.09
C PRO A 35 5.10 -18.89 0.60
N GLY A 36 4.96 -18.26 1.77
CA GLY A 36 6.10 -17.74 2.53
C GLY A 36 6.69 -16.40 2.05
N THR A 37 6.21 -15.80 0.95
CA THR A 37 6.77 -14.53 0.42
C THR A 37 6.33 -13.27 1.17
N GLY A 38 5.65 -13.41 2.33
CA GLY A 38 5.30 -12.25 3.18
C GLY A 38 4.04 -11.46 2.77
N LYS A 39 3.14 -12.00 1.95
CA LYS A 39 1.89 -11.31 1.53
C LYS A 39 1.04 -10.84 2.72
N THR A 40 0.81 -11.71 3.70
CA THR A 40 0.08 -11.37 4.93
C THR A 40 0.80 -10.30 5.73
N THR A 41 2.13 -10.40 5.85
CA THR A 41 2.96 -9.39 6.53
C THR A 41 2.86 -8.03 5.85
N MET A 42 2.88 -7.98 4.52
CA MET A 42 2.72 -6.74 3.75
C MET A 42 1.33 -6.13 3.95
N ALA A 43 0.27 -6.93 3.92
CA ALA A 43 -1.09 -6.46 4.19
C ALA A 43 -1.22 -5.91 5.63
N LEU A 44 -0.65 -6.61 6.62
CA LEU A 44 -0.64 -6.15 8.00
C LEU A 44 0.19 -4.87 8.18
N GLN A 45 1.31 -4.72 7.49
CA GLN A 45 2.10 -3.48 7.51
C GLN A 45 1.27 -2.29 7.04
N PHE A 46 0.52 -2.45 5.95
CA PHE A 46 -0.36 -1.39 5.44
C PHE A 46 -1.45 -1.02 6.44
N ILE A 47 -2.12 -2.01 7.05
CA ILE A 47 -3.16 -1.77 8.07
C ILE A 47 -2.55 -1.11 9.31
N TYR A 48 -1.41 -1.61 9.79
CA TYR A 48 -0.74 -1.11 10.99
C TYR A 48 -0.31 0.35 10.83
N GLN A 49 0.29 0.72 9.69
CA GLN A 49 0.62 2.12 9.44
C GLN A 49 -0.63 2.97 9.25
N GLY A 50 -1.66 2.42 8.57
CA GLY A 50 -2.96 3.06 8.40
C GLY A 50 -3.72 3.34 9.70
N ALA A 51 -3.46 2.58 10.76
CA ALA A 51 -4.07 2.79 12.08
C ALA A 51 -3.33 3.80 12.97
N LYS A 52 -2.13 4.25 12.56
CA LYS A 52 -1.31 5.23 13.31
C LYS A 52 -1.58 6.69 12.92
N ILE A 53 -2.33 6.90 11.84
CA ILE A 53 -2.71 8.20 11.27
C ILE A 53 -4.14 8.53 11.70
#